data_AF-A0A7K3GFX5-F1
#
_entry.id   AF-A0A7K3GFX5-F1
#
_cell.length_a   1.000
_cell.length_b   1.000
_cell.length_c   1.000
_cell.angle_alpha   90.00
_cell.angle_beta   90.00
_cell.angle_gamma   90.00
#
_symmetry.space_group_name_H-M   'P 1'
#
loop_
_entity.id
_entity.type
_entity.pdbx_description
1 polymer ?
#
loop_
_entity_poly.entity_id
_entity_poly.type
_entity_poly.pdbx_seq_one_letter_code
_entity_poly.pdbx_strand_id
1 'polypeptide(L)'
;MDSAMAAVVRDSGAYGGLLYVLHPGDDALWQVLVAGVPREMAAPWRRVGLADPTPVADAVRERRLVWGSGREDMARQYPRVALVLPYDFALAAVPLVSENAVRGGLVLLWPGDHGARLTAGEREVVEEGCRRLGRIVQEVVDRDGPLVAADRPRVLRPPTPRTPAPFEAAARSAFVDRLPGGSCALDLEGRVTFVTPGAAALLGADRADLVGALPWEALPWMDVPHVEDRYRAALVSRLPQAFTVLRPPDTWLAFELYPDATGLSVRVVRSAPDAP
;
A
#
# COMPACT_ATOMS: atom_id res chain seq x y z
N MET A 1 13.50 14.20 -6.02
CA MET A 1 12.07 13.83 -6.04
C MET A 1 11.77 12.78 -4.97
N ASP A 2 12.46 11.64 -5.00
CA ASP A 2 12.24 10.48 -4.12
C ASP A 2 12.26 10.82 -2.62
N SER A 3 13.29 11.52 -2.14
CA SER A 3 13.37 11.95 -0.74
C SER A 3 12.26 12.94 -0.35
N ALA A 4 11.75 13.72 -1.31
CA ALA A 4 10.62 14.63 -1.07
C ALA A 4 9.32 13.86 -0.87
N MET A 5 9.08 12.85 -1.72
CA MET A 5 7.93 11.97 -1.57
C MET A 5 8.00 11.19 -0.25
N ALA A 6 9.14 10.56 0.04
CA ALA A 6 9.32 9.80 1.27
C ALA A 6 9.13 10.65 2.52
N ALA A 7 9.55 11.92 2.48
CA ALA A 7 9.33 12.86 3.58
C ALA A 7 7.85 13.20 3.75
N VAL A 8 7.15 13.64 2.68
CA VAL A 8 5.74 14.03 2.82
C VAL A 8 4.88 12.85 3.28
N VAL A 9 5.10 11.63 2.77
CA VAL A 9 4.36 10.43 3.19
C VAL A 9 4.54 10.19 4.70
N ARG A 10 5.80 10.15 5.16
CA ARG A 10 6.12 9.89 6.57
C ARG A 10 5.61 10.99 7.49
N ASP A 11 5.89 12.24 7.14
CA ASP A 11 5.65 13.39 8.00
C ASP A 11 4.15 13.74 8.06
N SER A 12 3.35 13.35 7.06
CA SER A 12 1.88 13.50 7.07
C SER A 12 1.15 12.34 7.77
N GLY A 13 1.86 11.33 8.28
CA GLY A 13 1.27 10.11 8.84
C GLY A 13 0.61 9.19 7.80
N ALA A 14 0.78 9.46 6.50
CA ALA A 14 0.31 8.56 5.45
C ALA A 14 1.18 7.31 5.40
N TYR A 15 0.61 6.15 5.07
CA TYR A 15 1.39 4.94 4.88
C TYR A 15 1.93 4.82 3.45
N GLY A 16 1.34 5.55 2.50
CA GLY A 16 1.69 5.45 1.10
C GLY A 16 1.25 6.67 0.29
N GLY A 17 1.70 6.71 -0.97
CA GLY A 17 1.30 7.77 -1.88
C GLY A 17 1.71 7.53 -3.32
N LEU A 18 1.08 8.28 -4.21
CA LEU A 18 1.28 8.24 -5.65
C LEU A 18 1.54 9.65 -6.17
N LEU A 19 2.61 9.82 -6.94
CA LEU A 19 2.98 11.09 -7.54
C LEU A 19 2.69 11.07 -9.03
N TYR A 20 1.94 12.06 -9.49
CA TYR A 20 1.56 12.26 -10.87
C TYR A 20 2.17 13.52 -11.45
N VAL A 21 2.50 13.48 -12.73
CA VAL A 21 2.97 14.62 -13.52
C VAL A 21 1.98 14.90 -14.65
N LEU A 22 1.73 16.18 -14.89
CA LEU A 22 0.97 16.68 -16.02
C LEU A 22 1.94 17.38 -16.98
N HIS A 23 2.08 16.88 -18.20
CA HIS A 23 2.89 17.54 -19.21
C HIS A 23 2.19 18.79 -19.76
N PRO A 24 2.96 19.84 -20.14
CA PRO A 24 2.37 20.99 -20.80
C PRO A 24 1.61 20.58 -22.07
N GLY A 25 0.32 20.90 -22.13
CA GLY A 25 -0.55 20.58 -23.27
C GLY A 25 -1.21 19.20 -23.23
N ASP A 26 -0.85 18.34 -22.28
CA ASP A 26 -1.49 17.04 -22.10
C ASP A 26 -2.85 17.18 -21.37
N ASP A 27 -3.71 16.19 -21.59
CA ASP A 27 -5.02 16.03 -20.94
C ASP A 27 -5.03 14.94 -19.87
N ALA A 28 -3.86 14.45 -19.47
CA ALA A 28 -3.72 13.33 -18.54
C ALA A 28 -2.53 13.45 -17.60
N LEU A 29 -2.75 12.91 -16.41
CA LEU A 29 -1.78 12.71 -15.35
C LEU A 29 -1.10 11.36 -15.52
N TRP A 30 0.23 11.37 -15.50
CA TRP A 30 1.07 10.18 -15.57
C TRP A 30 1.72 9.90 -14.22
N GLN A 31 1.53 8.69 -13.70
CA GLN A 31 2.13 8.26 -12.46
C GLN A 31 3.64 8.06 -12.65
N VAL A 32 4.46 8.80 -11.91
CA VAL A 32 5.93 8.74 -12.01
C VAL A 32 6.57 8.03 -10.81
N LEU A 33 5.87 7.98 -9.68
CA LEU A 33 6.39 7.41 -8.45
C LEU A 33 5.27 6.86 -7.56
N VAL A 34 5.51 5.69 -6.97
CA VAL A 34 4.64 4.99 -6.00
C VAL A 34 5.43 4.70 -4.72
N ALA A 35 4.82 4.89 -3.56
CA ALA A 35 5.42 4.59 -2.26
C ALA A 35 4.40 3.90 -1.34
N GLY A 36 4.85 2.89 -0.58
CA GLY A 36 4.07 2.28 0.51
C GLY A 36 2.86 1.45 0.09
N VAL A 37 2.68 1.20 -1.21
CA VAL A 37 1.67 0.27 -1.77
C VAL A 37 2.28 -0.58 -2.87
N PRO A 38 1.74 -1.80 -3.10
CA PRO A 38 2.19 -2.65 -4.21
C PRO A 38 1.93 -1.96 -5.55
N ARG A 39 2.88 -2.08 -6.48
CA ARG A 39 2.78 -1.44 -7.80
C ARG A 39 1.58 -1.96 -8.59
N GLU A 40 1.25 -3.23 -8.43
CA GLU A 40 0.13 -3.92 -9.06
C GLU A 40 -1.20 -3.28 -8.64
N MET A 41 -1.30 -2.85 -7.37
CA MET A 41 -2.47 -2.16 -6.84
C MET A 41 -2.66 -0.77 -7.47
N ALA A 42 -1.56 -0.09 -7.78
CA ALA A 42 -1.56 1.22 -8.43
C ALA A 42 -1.70 1.15 -9.96
N ALA A 43 -1.59 -0.03 -10.55
CA ALA A 43 -1.54 -0.22 -12.00
C ALA A 43 -2.78 0.31 -12.76
N PRO A 44 -4.03 0.19 -12.25
CA PRO A 44 -5.21 0.72 -12.93
C PRO A 44 -5.20 2.24 -13.12
N TRP A 45 -4.44 2.98 -12.30
CA TRP A 45 -4.34 4.43 -12.34
C TRP A 45 -2.96 4.93 -12.77
N ARG A 46 -2.24 4.18 -13.63
CA ARG A 46 -0.97 4.68 -14.18
C ARG A 46 -1.12 5.94 -15.01
N ARG A 47 -2.23 6.03 -15.74
CA ARG A 47 -2.65 7.21 -16.50
C ARG A 47 -4.06 7.57 -16.06
N VAL A 48 -4.28 8.84 -15.75
CA VAL A 48 -5.57 9.37 -15.33
C VAL A 48 -5.90 10.58 -16.19
N GLY A 49 -6.98 10.53 -16.97
CA GLY A 49 -7.44 11.70 -17.73
C GLY A 49 -7.96 12.79 -16.81
N LEU A 50 -7.77 14.06 -17.16
CA LEU A 50 -8.28 15.19 -16.37
C LEU A 50 -9.81 15.27 -16.34
N ALA A 51 -10.49 14.58 -17.26
CA ALA A 51 -11.93 14.42 -17.29
C ALA A 51 -12.43 13.17 -16.54
N ASP A 52 -11.53 12.27 -16.10
CA ASP A 52 -11.93 11.07 -15.38
C ASP A 52 -12.40 11.43 -13.95
N PRO A 53 -13.50 10.83 -13.45
CA PRO A 53 -13.98 11.06 -12.11
C PRO A 53 -13.09 10.34 -11.10
N THR A 54 -11.93 10.91 -10.81
CA THR A 54 -10.96 10.40 -9.85
C THR A 54 -10.52 11.53 -8.92
N PRO A 55 -10.16 11.23 -7.66
CA PRO A 55 -9.78 12.26 -6.69
C PRO A 55 -8.65 13.18 -7.19
N VAL A 56 -7.64 12.62 -7.88
CA VAL A 56 -6.49 13.39 -8.36
C VAL A 56 -6.81 14.27 -9.57
N ALA A 57 -7.66 13.79 -10.49
CA ALA A 57 -8.13 14.61 -11.61
C ALA A 57 -8.95 15.80 -11.11
N ASP A 58 -9.86 15.57 -10.16
CA ASP A 58 -10.66 16.63 -9.54
C ASP A 58 -9.78 17.65 -8.79
N ALA A 59 -8.82 17.17 -8.01
CA ALA A 59 -7.90 18.02 -7.28
C ALA A 59 -7.09 18.94 -8.22
N VAL A 60 -6.65 18.41 -9.36
CA VAL A 60 -5.93 19.16 -10.40
C VAL A 60 -6.83 20.15 -11.14
N ARG A 61 -8.00 19.70 -11.60
CA ARG A 61 -8.98 20.51 -12.35
C ARG A 61 -9.51 21.68 -11.51
N GLU A 62 -9.80 21.42 -10.24
CA GLU A 62 -10.41 22.40 -9.34
C GLU A 62 -9.37 23.13 -8.46
N ARG A 63 -8.10 22.75 -8.57
CA ARG A 63 -6.96 23.35 -7.86
C ARG A 63 -7.18 23.40 -6.34
N ARG A 64 -7.72 22.32 -5.78
CA ARG A 64 -8.02 22.18 -4.36
C ARG A 64 -7.69 20.79 -3.85
N LEU A 65 -7.51 20.67 -2.54
CA LEU A 65 -7.44 19.38 -1.88
C LEU A 65 -8.81 18.67 -1.98
N VAL A 66 -8.78 17.40 -2.37
CA VAL A 66 -9.89 16.45 -2.29
C VAL A 66 -9.57 15.47 -1.17
N TRP A 67 -10.50 15.30 -0.26
CA TRP A 67 -10.40 14.34 0.84
C TRP A 67 -11.52 13.31 0.69
N GLY A 68 -11.17 12.03 0.72
CA GLY A 68 -12.11 10.92 0.77
C GLY A 68 -11.90 10.12 2.04
N SER A 69 -12.97 9.93 2.83
CA SER A 69 -12.89 9.21 4.11
C SER A 69 -13.62 7.88 4.04
N GLY A 70 -12.87 6.77 4.00
CA GLY A 70 -13.42 5.42 4.09
C GLY A 70 -14.14 4.96 2.83
N ARG A 71 -14.61 3.70 2.87
CA ARG A 71 -15.18 3.01 1.72
C ARG A 71 -16.47 3.64 1.19
N GLU A 72 -17.37 4.07 2.07
CA GLU A 72 -18.67 4.62 1.67
C GLU A 72 -18.55 5.93 0.90
N ASP A 73 -17.65 6.81 1.34
CA ASP A 73 -17.42 8.09 0.68
C ASP A 73 -16.78 7.90 -0.69
N MET A 74 -15.79 7.00 -0.77
CA MET A 74 -15.18 6.59 -2.04
C MET A 74 -16.21 5.99 -2.98
N ALA A 75 -17.11 5.13 -2.49
CA ALA A 75 -18.17 4.51 -3.30
C ALA A 75 -19.19 5.55 -3.82
N ARG A 76 -19.48 6.58 -3.02
CA ARG A 76 -20.42 7.65 -3.39
C ARG A 76 -19.83 8.61 -4.42
N GLN A 77 -18.62 9.10 -4.18
CA GLN A 77 -18.01 10.16 -5.01
C GLN A 77 -17.21 9.60 -6.19
N TYR A 78 -16.55 8.46 -5.99
CA TYR A 78 -15.61 7.86 -6.93
C TYR A 78 -15.86 6.34 -7.13
N PRO A 79 -17.02 5.93 -7.67
CA PRO A 79 -17.41 4.52 -7.73
C PRO A 79 -16.37 3.61 -8.42
N ARG A 80 -15.70 4.10 -9.47
CA ARG A 80 -14.64 3.35 -10.17
C ARG A 80 -13.43 3.07 -9.28
N VAL A 81 -13.09 3.98 -8.38
CA VAL A 81 -12.01 3.78 -7.41
C VAL A 81 -12.44 2.73 -6.38
N ALA A 82 -13.65 2.86 -5.84
CA ALA A 82 -14.20 1.92 -4.87
C ALA A 82 -14.40 0.49 -5.42
N LEU A 83 -14.57 0.32 -6.73
CA LEU A 83 -14.62 -1.01 -7.36
C LEU A 83 -13.27 -1.72 -7.39
N VAL A 84 -12.17 -0.96 -7.52
CA VAL A 84 -10.81 -1.51 -7.57
C VAL A 84 -10.21 -1.64 -6.16
N LEU A 85 -10.57 -0.72 -5.27
CA LEU A 85 -10.18 -0.70 -3.86
C LEU A 85 -11.42 -0.66 -2.96
N PRO A 86 -12.16 -1.78 -2.82
CA PRO A 86 -13.36 -1.86 -2.01
C PRO A 86 -13.07 -1.99 -0.49
N TYR A 87 -12.02 -1.30 -0.01
CA TYR A 87 -11.50 -1.43 1.34
C TYR A 87 -11.62 -0.11 2.11
N ASP A 88 -11.54 -0.18 3.43
CA ASP A 88 -11.56 1.02 4.28
C ASP A 88 -10.18 1.68 4.31
N PHE A 89 -10.04 2.84 3.69
CA PHE A 89 -8.86 3.69 3.75
C PHE A 89 -9.29 5.15 3.62
N ALA A 90 -8.43 6.08 4.05
CA ALA A 90 -8.61 7.49 3.75
C ALA A 90 -7.60 7.97 2.72
N LEU A 91 -7.98 8.98 1.93
CA LEU A 91 -7.19 9.48 0.82
C LEU A 91 -7.24 11.00 0.75
N ALA A 92 -6.07 11.62 0.57
CA ALA A 92 -5.97 13.01 0.15
C ALA A 92 -5.39 13.07 -1.28
N ALA A 93 -6.07 13.78 -2.17
CA ALA A 93 -5.54 14.15 -3.47
C ALA A 93 -5.35 15.67 -3.53
N VAL A 94 -4.17 16.11 -3.96
CA VAL A 94 -3.75 17.51 -3.88
C VAL A 94 -3.05 17.92 -5.17
N PRO A 95 -3.38 19.08 -5.78
CA PRO A 95 -2.66 19.55 -6.95
C PRO A 95 -1.23 19.95 -6.60
N LEU A 96 -0.30 19.67 -7.51
CA LEU A 96 1.06 20.20 -7.45
C LEU A 96 1.12 21.46 -8.29
N VAL A 97 1.20 22.60 -7.62
CA VAL A 97 1.28 23.92 -8.28
C VAL A 97 2.70 24.45 -8.13
N SER A 98 3.27 24.90 -9.23
CA SER A 98 4.53 25.67 -9.24
C SER A 98 4.26 27.00 -9.93
N GLU A 99 4.66 28.09 -9.28
CA GLU A 99 4.29 29.46 -9.65
C GLU A 99 2.77 29.59 -9.80
N ASN A 100 2.26 29.55 -11.02
CA ASN A 100 0.82 29.60 -11.32
C ASN A 100 0.35 28.48 -12.25
N ALA A 101 1.17 27.46 -12.49
CA ALA A 101 0.84 26.32 -13.35
C ALA A 101 0.67 25.04 -12.53
N VAL A 102 -0.34 24.24 -12.85
CA VAL A 102 -0.49 22.90 -12.28
C VAL A 102 0.46 21.97 -13.03
N ARG A 103 1.33 21.27 -12.30
CA ARG A 103 2.36 20.38 -12.82
C ARG A 103 2.06 18.90 -12.56
N GLY A 104 0.99 18.61 -11.84
CA GLY A 104 0.57 17.25 -11.54
C GLY A 104 -0.27 17.18 -10.28
N GLY A 105 -0.28 16.01 -9.66
CA GLY A 105 -1.03 15.75 -8.45
C GLY A 105 -0.31 14.79 -7.52
N LEU A 106 -0.56 14.94 -6.22
CA LEU A 106 -0.12 14.02 -5.19
C LEU A 106 -1.34 13.32 -4.61
N VAL A 107 -1.27 12.00 -4.47
CA VAL A 107 -2.23 11.19 -3.72
C VAL A 107 -1.51 10.61 -2.51
N LEU A 108 -2.12 10.73 -1.34
CA LEU A 108 -1.63 10.16 -0.08
C LEU A 108 -2.71 9.25 0.52
N LEU A 109 -2.29 8.17 1.16
CA LEU A 109 -3.16 7.13 1.70
C LEU A 109 -2.94 6.95 3.20
N TRP A 110 -4.03 6.91 3.96
CA TRP A 110 -4.05 6.70 5.40
C TRP A 110 -4.83 5.43 5.76
N PRO A 111 -4.53 4.83 6.93
CA PRO A 111 -5.27 3.68 7.44
C PRO A 111 -6.78 3.90 7.52
N GLY A 112 -7.55 2.80 7.50
CA GLY A 112 -9.01 2.82 7.54
C GLY A 112 -9.61 3.37 8.84
N ASP A 113 -8.84 3.40 9.92
CA ASP A 113 -9.22 3.98 11.22
C ASP A 113 -8.80 5.46 11.37
N HIS A 114 -8.25 6.06 10.31
CA HIS A 114 -7.94 7.49 10.30
C HIS A 114 -9.22 8.34 10.47
N GLY A 115 -9.08 9.47 11.16
CA GLY A 115 -10.19 10.40 11.37
C GLY A 115 -10.84 10.88 10.07
N ALA A 116 -12.11 11.27 10.16
CA ALA A 116 -12.92 11.68 9.01
C ALA A 116 -12.40 12.94 8.27
N ARG A 117 -11.36 13.61 8.78
CA ARG A 117 -10.71 14.79 8.20
C ARG A 117 -9.23 14.78 8.54
N LEU A 118 -8.41 15.41 7.69
CA LEU A 118 -7.04 15.79 8.05
C LEU A 118 -7.05 16.76 9.23
N THR A 119 -6.13 16.55 10.16
CA THR A 119 -5.78 17.53 11.19
C THR A 119 -5.12 18.77 10.54
N ALA A 120 -5.07 19.88 11.28
CA ALA A 120 -4.39 21.09 10.81
C ALA A 120 -2.90 20.84 10.53
N GLY A 121 -2.21 20.10 11.41
CA GLY A 121 -0.81 19.75 11.24
C GLY A 121 -0.54 18.87 10.02
N GLU A 122 -1.36 17.83 9.79
CA GLU A 122 -1.23 16.99 8.59
C GLU A 122 -1.46 17.82 7.32
N ARG A 123 -2.47 18.70 7.32
CA ARG A 123 -2.73 19.59 6.18
C ARG A 123 -1.53 20.48 5.88
N GLU A 124 -0.94 21.11 6.89
CA GLU A 124 0.25 21.97 6.71
C GLU A 124 1.43 21.19 6.12
N VAL A 125 1.68 19.96 6.61
CA VAL A 125 2.74 19.09 6.06
C VAL A 125 2.46 18.72 4.61
N VAL A 126 1.22 18.36 4.29
CA VAL A 126 0.81 18.02 2.91
C VAL A 126 0.99 19.20 1.98
N GLU A 127 0.58 20.41 2.40
CA GLU A 127 0.72 21.64 1.62
C GLU A 127 2.19 22.03 1.38
N GLU A 128 3.04 21.98 2.41
CA GLU A 128 4.50 22.19 2.27
C GLU A 128 5.13 21.13 1.36
N GLY A 129 4.77 19.86 1.56
CA GLY A 129 5.23 18.76 0.72
C GLY A 129 4.85 18.95 -0.74
N CYS A 130 3.62 19.38 -1.01
CA CYS A 130 3.13 19.69 -2.36
C CYS A 130 3.87 20.88 -2.98
N ARG A 131 4.13 21.96 -2.24
CA ARG A 131 4.94 23.09 -2.72
C ARG A 131 6.35 22.64 -3.10
N ARG A 132 6.99 21.84 -2.24
CA ARG A 132 8.33 21.29 -2.49
C ARG A 132 8.35 20.37 -3.70
N LEU A 133 7.40 19.45 -3.82
CA LEU A 133 7.28 18.52 -4.94
C LEU A 133 6.95 19.25 -6.25
N GLY A 134 6.05 20.23 -6.23
CA GLY A 134 5.68 21.02 -7.41
C GLY A 134 6.87 21.73 -8.04
N ARG A 135 7.72 22.37 -7.21
CA ARG A 135 8.96 22.99 -7.69
C ARG A 135 9.96 21.96 -8.23
N ILE A 136 10.12 20.80 -7.58
CA ILE A 136 11.01 19.74 -8.09
C ILE A 136 10.50 19.19 -9.44
N VAL A 137 9.20 18.98 -9.59
CA VAL A 137 8.61 18.52 -10.85
C VAL A 137 8.81 19.56 -11.95
N GLN A 138 8.59 20.85 -11.65
CA GLN A 138 8.87 21.96 -12.56
C GLN A 138 10.31 21.93 -13.07
N GLU A 139 11.28 21.91 -12.15
CA GLU A 139 12.72 21.89 -12.48
C GLU A 139 13.09 20.72 -13.40
N VAL A 140 12.47 19.55 -13.20
CA VAL A 140 12.75 18.36 -14.01
C VAL A 140 12.10 18.46 -15.40
N VAL A 141 10.86 18.97 -15.49
CA VAL A 141 10.19 19.20 -16.78
C VAL A 141 10.94 20.23 -17.62
N ASP A 142 11.47 21.28 -17.00
CA ASP A 142 12.21 22.32 -17.72
C ASP A 142 13.59 21.85 -18.20
N ARG A 143 14.26 20.97 -17.45
CA ARG A 143 15.61 20.49 -17.77
C ARG A 143 15.62 19.32 -18.76
N ASP A 144 14.78 18.33 -18.54
CA ASP A 144 14.89 17.03 -19.21
C ASP A 144 13.83 16.84 -20.33
N GLY A 145 13.07 17.89 -20.64
CA GLY A 145 11.92 17.81 -21.55
C GLY A 145 10.73 17.11 -20.89
N PRO A 146 9.78 16.53 -21.65
CA PRO A 146 8.77 15.68 -21.06
C PRO A 146 9.47 14.59 -20.25
N LEU A 147 9.32 14.60 -18.92
CA LEU A 147 9.55 13.44 -18.07
C LEU A 147 8.94 12.24 -18.82
N VAL A 148 9.77 11.41 -19.44
CA VAL A 148 9.27 10.26 -20.20
C VAL A 148 8.33 9.57 -19.24
N ALA A 149 7.05 9.49 -19.61
CA ALA A 149 6.06 8.68 -18.92
C ALA A 149 6.58 7.25 -19.03
N ALA A 150 7.51 6.89 -18.14
CA ALA A 150 8.15 5.61 -18.17
C ALA A 150 7.00 4.63 -18.05
N ASP A 151 6.98 3.62 -18.91
CA ASP A 151 5.96 2.56 -18.88
C ASP A 151 5.79 1.95 -17.47
N ARG A 152 6.77 2.18 -16.59
CA ARG A 152 6.79 1.77 -15.20
C ARG A 152 7.10 2.96 -14.27
N PRO A 153 6.19 3.31 -13.34
CA PRO A 153 6.51 4.27 -12.27
C PRO A 153 7.62 3.72 -11.39
N ARG A 154 8.42 4.63 -10.82
CA ARG A 154 9.45 4.26 -9.83
C ARG A 154 8.77 3.86 -8.51
N VAL A 155 9.15 2.72 -7.95
CA VAL A 155 8.64 2.27 -6.65
C VAL A 155 9.66 2.63 -5.59
N LEU A 156 9.26 3.47 -4.63
CA LEU A 156 10.08 3.75 -3.46
C LEU A 156 10.01 2.56 -2.52
N ARG A 157 11.20 2.05 -2.18
CA ARG A 157 11.33 1.01 -1.17
C ARG A 157 10.94 1.60 0.20
N PRO A 158 10.25 0.83 1.05
CA PRO A 158 10.07 1.20 2.44
C PRO A 158 11.43 1.49 3.11
N PRO A 159 11.47 2.35 4.13
CA PRO A 159 12.66 2.53 4.94
C PRO A 159 13.14 1.16 5.43
N THR A 160 14.40 0.82 5.14
CA THR A 160 14.96 -0.45 5.59
C THR A 160 15.07 -0.41 7.11
N PRO A 161 14.46 -1.36 7.84
CA PRO A 161 14.67 -1.47 9.28
C PRO A 161 16.15 -1.59 9.59
N ARG A 162 16.57 -1.13 10.77
CA ARG A 162 17.94 -1.37 11.25
C ARG A 162 18.23 -2.87 11.19
N THR A 163 19.35 -3.24 10.56
CA THR A 163 19.83 -4.62 10.60
C THR A 163 20.14 -5.01 12.04
N PRO A 164 19.46 -6.02 12.62
CA PRO A 164 19.74 -6.48 13.96
C PRO A 164 21.13 -7.12 14.02
N ALA A 165 21.79 -7.00 15.17
CA ALA A 165 23.01 -7.77 15.41
C ALA A 165 22.67 -9.28 15.43
N PRO A 166 23.62 -10.20 15.13
CA PRO A 166 23.33 -11.63 15.07
C PRO A 166 22.67 -12.20 16.33
N PHE A 167 23.07 -11.72 17.51
CA PHE A 167 22.45 -12.16 18.78
C PHE A 167 21.00 -11.67 18.92
N GLU A 168 20.68 -10.45 18.45
CA GLU A 168 19.33 -9.91 18.45
C GLU A 168 18.43 -10.69 17.49
N ALA A 169 18.96 -11.03 16.30
CA ALA A 169 18.26 -11.85 15.33
C ALA A 169 17.95 -13.24 15.88
N ALA A 170 18.93 -13.90 16.52
CA ALA A 170 18.75 -15.19 17.17
C ALA A 170 17.73 -15.11 18.32
N ALA A 171 17.81 -14.07 19.17
CA ALA A 171 16.86 -13.86 20.26
C ALA A 171 15.43 -13.63 19.76
N ARG A 172 15.25 -12.86 18.68
CA ARG A 172 13.94 -12.65 18.03
C ARG A 172 13.40 -13.95 17.44
N SER A 173 14.22 -14.73 16.74
CA SER A 173 13.80 -16.06 16.22
C SER A 173 13.34 -16.95 17.36
N ALA A 174 14.17 -17.11 18.40
CA ALA A 174 13.85 -17.96 19.55
C ALA A 174 12.61 -17.46 20.32
N PHE A 175 12.38 -16.15 20.36
CA PHE A 175 11.15 -15.58 20.93
C PHE A 175 9.92 -16.00 20.14
N VAL A 176 9.93 -15.83 18.82
CA VAL A 176 8.79 -16.19 17.95
C VAL A 176 8.56 -17.71 17.95
N ASP A 177 9.62 -18.52 17.94
CA ASP A 177 9.54 -19.99 17.97
C ASP A 177 8.88 -20.54 19.26
N ARG A 178 8.84 -19.75 20.34
CA ARG A 178 8.15 -20.11 21.60
C ARG A 178 6.68 -19.70 21.63
N LEU A 179 6.22 -18.86 20.71
CA LEU A 179 4.82 -18.46 20.66
C LEU A 179 3.96 -19.64 20.17
N PRO A 180 2.75 -19.84 20.73
CA PRO A 180 1.88 -20.94 20.31
C PRO A 180 1.40 -20.73 18.87
N GLY A 181 1.40 -21.82 18.10
CA GLY A 181 1.00 -21.84 16.69
C GLY A 181 2.18 -21.68 15.73
N GLY A 182 1.98 -20.94 14.66
CA GLY A 182 2.99 -20.60 13.67
C GLY A 182 2.95 -19.12 13.33
N SER A 183 4.07 -18.59 12.86
CA SER A 183 4.14 -17.23 12.34
C SER A 183 4.89 -17.20 11.01
N CYS A 184 4.46 -16.34 10.10
CA CYS A 184 5.22 -15.96 8.93
C CYS A 184 5.14 -14.45 8.70
N ALA A 185 5.99 -13.92 7.84
CA ALA A 185 5.94 -12.53 7.41
C ALA A 185 5.89 -12.46 5.89
N LEU A 186 5.12 -11.52 5.35
CA LEU A 186 5.06 -11.20 3.94
C LEU A 186 5.61 -9.79 3.71
N ASP A 187 6.30 -9.55 2.60
CA ASP A 187 6.60 -8.18 2.16
C ASP A 187 5.37 -7.49 1.56
N LEU A 188 5.52 -6.24 1.10
CA LEU A 188 4.41 -5.50 0.47
C LEU A 188 3.96 -6.18 -0.83
N GLU A 189 4.85 -6.87 -1.53
CA GLU A 189 4.54 -7.65 -2.73
C GLU A 189 3.86 -8.99 -2.42
N GLY A 190 3.65 -9.32 -1.14
CA GLY A 190 2.97 -10.53 -0.68
C GLY A 190 3.86 -11.77 -0.60
N ARG A 191 5.17 -11.65 -0.81
CA ARG A 191 6.11 -12.78 -0.79
C ARG A 191 6.51 -13.12 0.64
N VAL A 192 6.61 -14.41 0.95
CA VAL A 192 7.03 -14.85 2.28
C VAL A 192 8.49 -14.48 2.51
N THR A 193 8.78 -13.68 3.52
CA THR A 193 10.15 -13.28 3.89
C THR A 193 10.68 -14.02 5.11
N PHE A 194 9.77 -14.58 5.92
CA PHE A 194 10.10 -15.33 7.13
C PHE A 194 9.00 -16.35 7.42
N VAL A 195 9.38 -17.51 7.94
CA VAL A 195 8.46 -18.55 8.39
C VAL A 195 9.07 -19.33 9.56
N THR A 196 8.30 -19.53 10.63
CA THR A 196 8.71 -20.37 11.76
C THR A 196 8.56 -21.85 11.44
N PRO A 197 9.29 -22.75 12.14
CA PRO A 197 9.07 -24.19 12.02
C PRO A 197 7.62 -24.59 12.32
N GLY A 198 6.98 -23.94 13.30
CA GLY A 198 5.57 -24.17 13.64
C GLY A 198 4.61 -23.82 12.50
N ALA A 199 4.84 -22.68 11.81
CA ALA A 199 4.05 -22.33 10.63
C ALA A 199 4.27 -23.32 9.49
N ALA A 200 5.51 -23.67 9.17
CA ALA A 200 5.81 -24.66 8.13
C ALA A 200 5.11 -26.01 8.39
N ALA A 201 5.11 -26.47 9.64
CA ALA A 201 4.40 -27.68 10.05
C ALA A 201 2.87 -27.57 9.91
N LEU A 202 2.28 -26.42 10.26
CA LEU A 202 0.84 -26.19 10.11
C LEU A 202 0.43 -26.10 8.63
N LEU A 203 1.22 -25.41 7.81
CA LEU A 203 0.99 -25.25 6.37
C LEU A 203 1.27 -26.55 5.59
N GLY A 204 2.09 -27.44 6.17
CA GLY A 204 2.49 -28.70 5.56
C GLY A 204 3.41 -28.51 4.35
N ALA A 205 4.32 -27.53 4.41
CA ALA A 205 5.29 -27.22 3.35
C ALA A 205 6.68 -26.94 3.95
N ASP A 206 7.74 -27.15 3.17
CA ASP A 206 9.10 -26.81 3.59
C ASP A 206 9.28 -25.28 3.63
N ARG A 207 10.08 -24.80 4.57
CA ARG A 207 10.45 -23.39 4.68
C ARG A 207 11.17 -22.90 3.42
N ALA A 208 11.98 -23.76 2.80
CA ALA A 208 12.71 -23.45 1.57
C ALA A 208 11.79 -23.19 0.38
N ASP A 209 10.64 -23.86 0.33
CA ASP A 209 9.64 -23.70 -0.73
C ASP A 209 8.74 -22.47 -0.48
N LEU A 210 8.55 -22.11 0.79
CA LEU A 210 7.73 -20.97 1.18
C LEU A 210 8.45 -19.63 0.97
N VAL A 211 9.70 -19.51 1.43
CA VAL A 211 10.41 -18.22 1.43
C VAL A 211 10.68 -17.74 0.00
N GLY A 212 10.25 -16.51 -0.29
CA GLY A 212 10.34 -15.86 -1.59
C GLY A 212 9.15 -16.11 -2.51
N ALA A 213 8.30 -17.10 -2.21
CA ALA A 213 7.10 -17.42 -2.98
C ALA A 213 5.89 -16.60 -2.51
N LEU A 214 4.90 -16.46 -3.39
CA LEU A 214 3.56 -16.03 -2.98
C LEU A 214 2.84 -17.20 -2.27
N PRO A 215 1.99 -16.94 -1.25
CA PRO A 215 1.31 -18.00 -0.52
C PRO A 215 0.55 -18.98 -1.41
N TRP A 216 -0.21 -18.51 -2.40
CA TRP A 216 -0.96 -19.37 -3.33
C TRP A 216 -0.09 -20.11 -4.35
N GLU A 217 1.12 -19.61 -4.65
CA GLU A 217 2.07 -20.34 -5.51
C GLU A 217 2.63 -21.57 -4.78
N ALA A 218 3.01 -21.39 -3.50
CA ALA A 218 3.57 -22.48 -2.68
C ALA A 218 2.50 -23.36 -2.02
N LEU A 219 1.30 -22.83 -1.82
CA LEU A 219 0.18 -23.49 -1.15
C LEU A 219 -1.08 -23.35 -2.03
N PRO A 220 -1.25 -24.19 -3.06
CA PRO A 220 -2.37 -24.07 -4.01
C PRO A 220 -3.77 -24.15 -3.37
N TRP A 221 -3.89 -24.75 -2.18
CA TRP A 221 -5.14 -24.78 -1.42
C TRP A 221 -5.55 -23.41 -0.85
N MET A 222 -4.64 -22.43 -0.86
CA MET A 222 -4.91 -21.03 -0.53
C MET A 222 -5.36 -20.20 -1.73
N ASP A 223 -5.35 -20.75 -2.95
CA ASP A 223 -5.82 -20.07 -4.18
C ASP A 223 -7.35 -20.02 -4.23
N VAL A 224 -7.93 -19.33 -3.25
CA VAL A 224 -9.36 -19.12 -3.09
C VAL A 224 -9.62 -17.61 -2.97
N PRO A 225 -10.66 -17.06 -3.65
CA PRO A 225 -10.81 -15.61 -3.79
C PRO A 225 -10.83 -14.80 -2.47
N HIS A 226 -11.39 -15.37 -1.40
CA HIS A 226 -11.48 -14.68 -0.12
C HIS A 226 -10.11 -14.52 0.58
N VAL A 227 -9.13 -15.38 0.28
CA VAL A 227 -7.79 -15.28 0.85
C VAL A 227 -7.07 -14.08 0.24
N GLU A 228 -7.05 -13.96 -1.09
CA GLU A 228 -6.48 -12.80 -1.79
C GLU A 228 -7.15 -11.50 -1.32
N ASP A 229 -8.49 -11.50 -1.24
CA ASP A 229 -9.25 -10.32 -0.78
C ASP A 229 -8.83 -9.87 0.63
N ARG A 230 -8.61 -10.80 1.56
CA ARG A 230 -8.16 -10.48 2.93
C ARG A 230 -6.73 -9.96 2.98
N TYR A 231 -5.84 -10.48 2.14
CA TYR A 231 -4.50 -9.92 1.99
C TYR A 231 -4.55 -8.48 1.46
N ARG A 232 -5.34 -8.23 0.42
CA ARG A 232 -5.52 -6.90 -0.15
C ARG A 232 -6.18 -5.94 0.84
N ALA A 233 -7.18 -6.40 1.58
CA ALA A 233 -7.82 -5.65 2.65
C ALA A 233 -6.81 -5.24 3.72
N ALA A 234 -5.94 -6.13 4.19
CA ALA A 234 -4.92 -5.81 5.18
C ALA A 234 -3.91 -4.76 4.67
N LEU A 235 -3.44 -4.91 3.41
CA LEU A 235 -2.48 -3.99 2.81
C LEU A 235 -3.06 -2.58 2.58
N VAL A 236 -4.31 -2.49 2.14
CA VAL A 236 -4.95 -1.20 1.80
C VAL A 236 -5.51 -0.52 3.04
N SER A 237 -6.20 -1.26 3.91
CA SER A 237 -6.78 -0.66 5.12
C SER A 237 -5.75 -0.37 6.19
N ARG A 238 -4.62 -1.07 6.17
CA ARG A 238 -3.65 -1.08 7.28
C ARG A 238 -4.27 -1.46 8.62
N LEU A 239 -5.38 -2.22 8.59
CA LEU A 239 -6.02 -2.79 9.76
C LEU A 239 -5.81 -4.30 9.82
N PRO A 240 -5.78 -4.90 11.02
CA PRO A 240 -5.72 -6.35 11.16
C PRO A 240 -6.87 -7.04 10.41
N GLN A 241 -6.57 -8.16 9.77
CA GLN A 241 -7.55 -9.01 9.08
C GLN A 241 -7.46 -10.44 9.60
N ALA A 242 -8.56 -11.19 9.48
CA ALA A 242 -8.55 -12.60 9.79
C ALA A 242 -9.40 -13.40 8.81
N PHE A 243 -9.03 -14.66 8.61
CA PHE A 243 -9.81 -15.64 7.85
C PHE A 243 -9.46 -17.07 8.25
N THR A 244 -10.36 -17.99 7.95
CA THR A 244 -10.17 -19.43 8.14
C THR A 244 -10.21 -20.13 6.79
N VAL A 245 -9.31 -21.08 6.57
CA VAL A 245 -9.27 -21.87 5.33
C VAL A 245 -8.90 -23.32 5.66
N LEU A 246 -9.49 -24.25 4.90
CA LEU A 246 -9.20 -25.67 5.01
C LEU A 246 -7.91 -25.97 4.25
N ARG A 247 -6.88 -26.44 4.96
CA ARG A 247 -5.79 -27.20 4.37
C ARG A 247 -6.25 -28.65 4.22
N PRO A 248 -6.38 -29.16 2.98
CA PRO A 248 -6.82 -30.53 2.76
C PRO A 248 -5.90 -31.57 3.43
N PRO A 249 -6.44 -32.72 3.87
CA PRO A 249 -7.85 -33.11 3.73
C PRO A 249 -8.78 -32.52 4.81
N ASP A 250 -8.30 -32.21 6.01
CA ASP A 250 -9.15 -31.99 7.19
C ASP A 250 -8.57 -30.97 8.21
N THR A 251 -7.52 -30.25 7.86
CA THR A 251 -6.84 -29.32 8.77
C THR A 251 -7.33 -27.90 8.58
N TRP A 252 -8.22 -27.44 9.46
CA TRP A 252 -8.65 -26.03 9.47
C TRP A 252 -7.60 -25.14 10.12
N LEU A 253 -7.25 -24.06 9.42
CA LEU A 253 -6.28 -23.07 9.87
C LEU A 253 -6.92 -21.69 9.90
N ALA A 254 -6.76 -20.98 11.02
CA ALA A 254 -7.07 -19.57 11.12
C ALA A 254 -5.80 -18.74 10.93
N PHE A 255 -5.93 -17.67 10.15
CA PHE A 255 -4.90 -16.71 9.83
C PHE A 255 -5.30 -15.35 10.39
N GLU A 256 -4.38 -14.70 11.09
CA GLU A 256 -4.50 -13.31 11.55
C GLU A 256 -3.36 -12.51 10.92
N LEU A 257 -3.70 -11.45 10.18
CA LEU A 257 -2.78 -10.62 9.42
C LEU A 257 -2.66 -9.27 10.12
N TYR A 258 -1.43 -8.82 10.33
CA TYR A 258 -1.09 -7.58 11.01
C TYR A 258 -0.19 -6.72 10.11
N PRO A 259 -0.75 -5.68 9.46
CA PRO A 259 0.00 -4.86 8.52
C PRO A 259 0.88 -3.81 9.18
N ASP A 260 2.01 -3.49 8.54
CA ASP A 260 2.83 -2.32 8.84
C ASP A 260 3.43 -1.70 7.57
N ALA A 261 4.27 -0.68 7.70
CA ALA A 261 4.88 0.02 6.57
C ALA A 261 5.79 -0.86 5.68
N THR A 262 6.20 -2.04 6.16
CA THR A 262 7.15 -2.94 5.49
C THR A 262 6.52 -4.24 4.99
N GLY A 263 5.33 -4.60 5.46
CA GLY A 263 4.65 -5.82 5.03
C GLY A 263 3.53 -6.26 5.97
N LEU A 264 3.37 -7.58 6.10
CA LEU A 264 2.39 -8.23 6.96
C LEU A 264 3.10 -9.21 7.89
N SER A 265 2.81 -9.14 9.19
CA SER A 265 3.02 -10.27 10.10
C SER A 265 1.78 -11.16 10.10
N VAL A 266 1.96 -12.46 10.02
CA VAL A 266 0.85 -13.43 9.94
C VAL A 266 0.99 -14.43 11.06
N ARG A 267 -0.08 -14.62 11.83
CA ARG A 267 -0.20 -15.67 12.83
C ARG A 267 -1.09 -16.77 12.28
N VAL A 268 -0.66 -18.01 12.44
CA VAL A 268 -1.34 -19.23 11.95
C VAL A 268 -1.60 -20.14 13.12
N VAL A 269 -2.85 -20.53 13.32
CA VAL A 269 -3.24 -21.49 14.36
C VAL A 269 -4.21 -22.51 13.79
N ARG A 270 -4.27 -23.69 14.41
CA ARG A 270 -5.39 -24.60 14.13
C ARG A 270 -6.68 -23.96 14.58
N SER A 271 -7.71 -24.06 13.75
CA SER A 271 -9.06 -23.63 14.09
C SER A 271 -10.01 -24.83 14.08
N ALA A 272 -11.17 -24.66 14.70
CA ALA A 272 -12.34 -25.46 14.33
C ALA A 272 -12.90 -24.93 13.00
N PRO A 273 -13.65 -25.72 12.22
CA PRO A 273 -14.44 -25.16 11.12
C PRO A 273 -15.30 -24.02 11.67
N ASP A 274 -15.25 -22.84 11.03
CA ASP A 274 -16.17 -21.76 11.35
C ASP A 274 -17.60 -22.31 11.17
N ALA A 275 -18.43 -22.18 12.21
CA ALA A 275 -19.85 -22.50 12.08
C ALA A 275 -20.46 -21.51 11.07
N PRO A 276 -21.25 -21.99 10.10
CA PRO A 276 -21.82 -21.16 9.03
C PRO A 276 -22.75 -20.06 9.56
#